data_AF-A0A7S3AEP7-F1
#
_entry.id   AF-A0A7S3AEP7-F1
#
_cell.length_a   1.000
_cell.length_b   1.000
_cell.length_c   1.000
_cell.angle_alpha   90.00
_cell.angle_beta   90.00
_cell.angle_gamma   90.00
#
_symmetry.space_group_name_H-M   'P 1'
#
loop_
_entity.id
_entity.type
_entity.pdbx_description
1 polymer ?
#
loop_
_entity_poly.entity_id
_entity_poly.type
_entity_poly.pdbx_seq_one_letter_code
_entity_poly.pdbx_strand_id
1 'polypeptide(L)'
;TQPSAPATATAAATATPTPRQPALRWMQWTKAPEALTLHLKRFRATGRSVEKVGTHVPFPLLLNAASFCCGSEDPPKHVDELRVAGSGEGVVYELFGVVEHAGSFLGGHYTAFVRTGSRPNPWAHL
;
A
#
# COMPACT_ATOMS: atom_id res chain seq x y z
N THR A 1 -62.49 17.41 -18.25
CA THR A 1 -61.77 16.15 -18.55
C THR A 1 -60.43 16.52 -19.13
N GLN A 2 -59.38 16.50 -18.33
CA GLN A 2 -58.02 16.89 -18.74
C GLN A 2 -57.28 15.62 -19.18
N PRO A 3 -56.59 15.59 -20.34
CA PRO A 3 -55.77 14.44 -20.70
C PRO A 3 -54.42 14.51 -19.97
N SER A 4 -54.04 13.40 -19.34
CA SER A 4 -52.77 13.16 -18.66
C SER A 4 -51.62 12.99 -19.67
N ALA A 5 -50.49 13.66 -19.44
CA ALA A 5 -49.24 13.43 -20.17
C ALA A 5 -48.62 12.07 -19.77
N PRO A 6 -47.99 11.32 -20.71
CA PRO A 6 -47.32 10.08 -20.36
C PRO A 6 -45.95 10.37 -19.71
N ALA A 7 -45.66 9.65 -18.63
CA ALA A 7 -44.35 9.66 -17.98
C ALA A 7 -43.31 9.02 -18.90
N THR A 8 -42.30 9.80 -19.31
CA THR A 8 -41.12 9.28 -20.00
C THR A 8 -40.27 8.48 -19.02
N ALA A 9 -40.35 7.15 -19.11
CA ALA A 9 -39.43 6.26 -18.42
C ALA A 9 -38.04 6.41 -19.04
N THR A 10 -37.09 6.99 -18.29
CA THR A 10 -35.67 6.96 -18.63
C THR A 10 -35.18 5.51 -18.51
N ALA A 11 -35.03 4.84 -19.65
CA ALA A 11 -34.45 3.51 -19.72
C ALA A 11 -33.00 3.54 -19.19
N ALA A 12 -32.74 2.74 -18.16
CA ALA A 12 -31.39 2.50 -17.65
C ALA A 12 -30.54 1.88 -18.78
N ALA A 13 -29.41 2.52 -19.10
CA ALA A 13 -28.51 2.06 -20.13
C ALA A 13 -27.95 0.67 -19.79
N THR A 14 -28.33 -0.34 -20.57
CA THR A 14 -27.77 -1.68 -20.49
C THR A 14 -26.30 -1.63 -20.94
N ALA A 15 -25.38 -1.63 -19.97
CA ALA A 15 -23.94 -1.63 -20.25
C ALA A 15 -23.55 -2.90 -21.01
N THR A 16 -23.10 -2.74 -22.25
CA THR A 16 -22.58 -3.84 -23.07
C THR A 16 -21.31 -4.41 -22.44
N PRO A 17 -21.15 -5.75 -22.34
CA PRO A 17 -19.96 -6.35 -21.75
C PRO A 17 -18.72 -5.95 -22.57
N THR A 18 -17.77 -5.29 -21.91
CA THR A 18 -16.53 -4.82 -22.51
C THR A 18 -15.60 -6.02 -22.79
N PRO A 19 -14.98 -6.10 -23.99
CA PRO A 19 -14.04 -7.18 -24.30
C PRO A 19 -12.82 -7.13 -23.37
N ARG A 20 -12.27 -8.31 -23.04
CA ARG A 20 -11.04 -8.41 -22.25
C ARG A 20 -9.87 -7.81 -23.02
N GLN A 21 -9.23 -6.82 -22.43
CA GLN A 21 -8.07 -6.14 -23.01
C GLN A 21 -7.00 -5.93 -21.92
N PRO A 22 -5.72 -5.82 -22.32
CA PRO A 22 -4.66 -5.41 -21.40
C PRO A 22 -4.98 -4.05 -20.77
N ALA A 23 -4.62 -3.88 -19.50
CA ALA A 23 -4.82 -2.63 -18.77
C ALA A 23 -3.58 -2.30 -17.93
N LEU A 24 -3.25 -1.02 -17.85
CA LEU A 24 -2.29 -0.51 -16.87
C LEU A 24 -2.98 -0.40 -15.51
N ARG A 25 -2.24 -0.74 -14.44
CA ARG A 25 -2.69 -0.62 -13.05
C ARG A 25 -1.60 0.03 -12.23
N TRP A 26 -1.99 0.98 -11.38
CA TRP A 26 -1.13 1.65 -10.42
C TRP A 26 -1.81 1.73 -9.06
N MET A 27 -1.05 2.12 -8.04
CA MET A 27 -1.52 2.24 -6.67
C MET A 27 -0.83 3.40 -5.97
N GLN A 28 -1.62 4.25 -5.31
CA GLN A 28 -1.18 5.34 -4.45
C GLN A 28 -2.07 5.40 -3.21
N TRP A 29 -1.59 6.04 -2.14
CA TRP A 29 -2.36 6.25 -0.93
C TRP A 29 -3.18 7.53 -1.04
N THR A 30 -4.50 7.43 -1.01
CA THR A 30 -5.38 8.60 -0.89
C THR A 30 -5.23 9.30 0.44
N LYS A 31 -5.03 8.52 1.52
CA LYS A 31 -4.75 9.01 2.86
C LYS A 31 -3.65 8.17 3.50
N ALA A 32 -2.68 8.83 4.11
CA ALA A 32 -1.61 8.18 4.87
C ALA A 32 -2.15 7.61 6.21
N PRO A 33 -1.85 6.36 6.56
CA PRO A 33 -2.23 5.80 7.86
C PRO A 33 -1.45 6.46 9.01
N GLU A 34 -2.01 6.49 10.22
CA GLU A 34 -1.27 6.98 11.39
C GLU A 34 -0.10 6.05 11.77
N ALA A 35 -0.35 4.74 11.74
CA ALA A 35 0.66 3.72 11.95
C ALA A 35 0.87 2.90 10.66
N LEU A 36 2.09 2.98 10.11
CA LEU A 36 2.47 2.28 8.89
C LEU A 36 3.17 0.95 9.19
N THR A 37 2.60 -0.16 8.73
CA THR A 37 3.21 -1.49 8.79
C THR A 37 3.67 -1.91 7.41
N LEU A 38 4.99 -2.13 7.24
CA LEU A 38 5.57 -2.57 5.98
C LEU A 38 5.96 -4.05 6.04
N HIS A 39 5.27 -4.89 5.28
CA HIS A 39 5.62 -6.30 5.14
C HIS A 39 6.46 -6.52 3.87
N LEU A 40 7.71 -6.94 4.06
CA LEU A 40 8.57 -7.40 2.98
C LEU A 40 8.13 -8.81 2.53
N LYS A 41 7.68 -8.95 1.28
CA LYS A 41 7.29 -10.24 0.68
C LYS A 41 8.52 -11.13 0.45
N ARG A 42 9.01 -11.74 1.53
CA ARG A 42 10.23 -12.56 1.51
C ARG A 42 10.00 -14.00 1.07
N PHE A 43 8.77 -14.46 0.89
CA PHE A 43 8.51 -15.82 0.43
C PHE A 43 8.02 -15.79 -1.01
N ARG A 44 8.70 -16.54 -1.88
CA ARG A 44 8.27 -16.75 -3.26
C ARG A 44 8.06 -18.23 -3.51
N ALA A 45 6.98 -18.55 -4.22
CA ALA A 45 6.71 -19.89 -4.70
C ALA A 45 7.40 -20.10 -6.04
N THR A 46 8.28 -21.10 -6.11
CA THR A 46 9.02 -21.46 -7.31
C THR A 46 8.66 -22.90 -7.67
N GLY A 47 7.66 -23.05 -8.54
CA GLY A 47 7.10 -24.36 -8.87
C GLY A 47 6.43 -25.01 -7.65
N ARG A 48 7.00 -26.11 -7.16
CA ARG A 48 6.48 -26.86 -6.00
C ARG A 48 7.15 -26.47 -4.68
N SER A 49 8.17 -25.61 -4.68
CA SER A 49 8.87 -25.18 -3.48
C SER A 49 8.53 -23.74 -3.10
N VAL A 50 8.69 -23.43 -1.82
CA VAL A 50 8.63 -22.06 -1.30
C VAL A 50 9.99 -21.73 -0.71
N GLU A 51 10.58 -20.65 -1.18
CA GLU A 51 11.90 -20.20 -0.74
C GLU A 51 11.81 -18.83 -0.07
N LYS A 52 12.71 -18.60 0.89
CA LYS A 52 12.84 -17.33 1.58
C LYS A 52 13.94 -16.49 0.95
N VAL A 53 13.60 -15.28 0.52
CA VAL A 53 14.51 -14.24 0.07
C VAL A 53 15.18 -13.60 1.29
N GLY A 54 16.41 -14.05 1.56
CA GLY A 54 17.24 -13.61 2.68
C GLY A 54 18.02 -12.31 2.45
N THR A 55 17.84 -11.65 1.30
CA THR A 55 18.56 -10.41 0.97
C THR A 55 18.30 -9.34 2.01
N HIS A 56 19.37 -8.71 2.51
CA HIS A 56 19.26 -7.57 3.41
C HIS A 56 18.58 -6.40 2.68
N VAL A 57 17.59 -5.80 3.33
CA VAL A 57 16.89 -4.61 2.81
C VAL A 57 17.21 -3.48 3.77
N PRO A 58 18.05 -2.50 3.38
CA PRO A 58 18.28 -1.35 4.24
C PRO A 58 16.97 -0.57 4.39
N PHE A 59 16.64 -0.20 5.62
CA PHE A 59 15.49 0.63 5.93
C PHE A 59 15.94 1.81 6.81
N PRO A 60 15.41 3.02 6.56
CA PRO A 60 15.77 4.18 7.35
C PRO A 60 15.02 4.20 8.69
N LEU A 61 15.58 4.91 9.67
CA LEU A 61 14.85 5.24 10.91
C LEU A 61 13.73 6.25 10.67
N LEU A 62 13.91 7.14 9.69
CA LEU A 62 12.92 8.12 9.24
C LEU A 62 12.57 7.84 7.77
N LEU A 63 11.33 7.47 7.50
CA LEU A 63 10.84 7.16 6.17
C LEU A 63 9.96 8.31 5.66
N ASN A 64 10.44 9.04 4.65
CA ASN A 64 9.60 9.95 3.88
C ASN A 64 8.77 9.16 2.87
N ALA A 65 7.47 9.08 3.10
CA ALA A 65 6.53 8.35 2.26
C ALA A 65 5.67 9.27 1.38
N ALA A 66 5.96 10.58 1.32
CA ALA A 66 5.16 11.54 0.56
C ALA A 66 5.01 11.18 -0.93
N SER A 67 6.02 10.54 -1.52
CA SER A 67 6.01 10.09 -2.93
C SER A 67 4.99 9.00 -3.24
N PHE A 68 4.46 8.31 -2.22
CA PHE A 68 3.45 7.27 -2.37
C PHE A 68 2.02 7.78 -2.17
N CYS A 69 1.85 9.01 -1.72
CA CYS A 69 0.55 9.64 -1.48
C CYS A 69 0.00 10.32 -2.74
N CYS A 70 -1.32 10.37 -2.87
CA CYS A 70 -1.99 11.21 -3.84
C CYS A 70 -1.69 12.69 -3.53
N GLY A 71 -1.40 13.48 -4.57
CA GLY A 71 -1.17 14.93 -4.42
C GLY A 71 -2.46 15.77 -4.41
N SER A 72 -3.62 15.14 -4.54
CA SER A 72 -4.96 15.74 -4.54
C SER A 72 -5.96 14.79 -3.91
N GLU A 73 -7.06 15.34 -3.38
CA GLU A 73 -8.19 14.57 -2.84
C GLU A 73 -8.85 13.70 -3.92
N ASP A 74 -8.87 14.18 -5.17
CA ASP A 74 -9.36 13.42 -6.31
C ASP A 74 -8.31 12.40 -6.79
N PRO A 75 -8.68 11.12 -6.98
CA PRO A 75 -7.78 10.09 -7.48
C PRO A 75 -7.42 10.35 -8.95
N PRO A 76 -6.14 10.12 -9.35
CA PRO A 76 -5.73 10.30 -10.73
C PRO A 76 -6.48 9.34 -11.65
N LYS A 77 -7.03 9.89 -12.74
CA LYS A 77 -7.85 9.15 -13.73
C LYS A 77 -7.01 8.62 -14.88
N HIS A 78 -5.85 9.25 -15.11
CA HIS A 78 -4.91 8.87 -16.16
C HIS A 78 -3.48 8.75 -15.62
N VAL A 79 -2.65 7.95 -16.29
CA VAL A 79 -1.25 7.72 -15.88
C VAL A 79 -0.42 9.03 -15.88
N ASP A 80 -0.78 9.98 -16.72
CA ASP A 80 -0.10 11.28 -16.82
C ASP A 80 -0.37 12.18 -15.61
N GLU A 81 -1.45 11.92 -14.87
CA GLU A 81 -1.81 12.62 -13.63
C GLU A 81 -1.12 12.01 -12.41
N LEU A 82 -0.46 10.86 -12.57
CA LEU A 82 0.28 10.19 -11.51
C LEU A 82 1.46 11.07 -11.10
N ARG A 83 1.26 11.88 -10.06
CA ARG A 83 2.35 12.66 -9.50
C ARG A 83 3.40 11.73 -8.92
N VAL A 84 4.64 11.88 -9.38
CA VAL A 84 5.83 11.59 -8.57
C VAL A 84 5.90 12.72 -7.55
N ALA A 85 5.18 12.57 -6.43
CA ALA A 85 5.07 13.65 -5.47
C ALA A 85 6.43 13.94 -4.81
N GLY A 86 7.09 14.98 -5.30
CA GLY A 86 8.09 15.74 -4.55
C GLY A 86 7.48 16.90 -3.75
N SER A 87 6.14 17.00 -3.69
CA SER A 87 5.44 18.21 -3.20
C SER A 87 4.34 17.95 -2.15
N GLY A 88 4.21 16.74 -1.60
CA GLY A 88 3.38 16.54 -0.41
C GLY A 88 4.14 17.04 0.82
N GLU A 89 3.49 17.82 1.69
CA GLU A 89 4.06 18.17 2.99
C GLU A 89 4.32 16.87 3.79
N GLY A 90 5.61 16.52 3.92
CA GLY A 90 6.18 15.88 5.11
C GLY A 90 5.51 14.63 5.70
N VAL A 91 5.01 13.68 4.90
CA VAL A 91 4.59 12.37 5.43
C VAL A 91 5.83 11.57 5.84
N VAL A 92 6.32 11.83 7.05
CA VAL A 92 7.51 11.18 7.61
C VAL A 92 7.08 10.23 8.73
N TYR A 93 7.43 8.96 8.57
CA TYR A 93 7.27 7.96 9.62
C TYR A 93 8.58 7.74 10.35
N GLU A 94 8.47 7.55 11.66
CA GLU A 94 9.59 7.14 12.49
C GLU A 94 9.47 5.65 12.83
N LEU A 95 10.55 4.90 12.62
CA LEU A 95 10.59 3.48 12.89
C LEU A 95 10.58 3.24 14.40
N PHE A 96 9.53 2.57 14.88
CA PHE A 96 9.39 2.19 16.28
C PHE A 96 9.53 0.68 16.52
N GLY A 97 9.48 -0.14 15.47
CA GLY A 97 9.53 -1.59 15.62
C GLY A 97 9.93 -2.34 14.35
N VAL A 98 10.63 -3.45 14.52
CA VAL A 98 11.01 -4.39 13.46
C VAL A 98 10.73 -5.82 13.94
N VAL A 99 10.10 -6.62 13.09
CA VAL A 99 9.96 -8.06 13.32
C VAL A 99 10.87 -8.78 12.36
N GLU A 100 11.81 -9.54 12.89
CA GLU A 100 12.70 -10.40 12.12
C GLU A 100 12.20 -11.84 12.17
N HIS A 101 12.32 -12.52 11.03
CA HIS A 101 12.13 -13.96 10.96
C HIS A 101 13.47 -14.60 10.64
N ALA A 102 13.92 -15.54 11.45
CA ALA A 102 15.05 -16.43 11.19
C ALA A 102 14.55 -17.82 10.78
N GLY A 103 15.26 -18.50 9.87
CA GLY A 103 14.85 -19.83 9.39
C GLY A 103 14.11 -19.81 8.05
N SER A 104 13.38 -20.89 7.76
CA SER A 104 12.78 -21.21 6.45
C SER A 104 11.26 -20.99 6.43
N PHE A 105 10.62 -21.19 5.28
CA PHE A 105 9.15 -21.16 5.20
C PHE A 105 8.47 -22.25 6.06
N LEU A 106 9.09 -23.43 6.17
CA LEU A 106 8.56 -24.57 6.91
C LEU A 106 8.66 -24.42 8.43
N GLY A 107 9.56 -23.55 8.90
CA GLY A 107 9.84 -23.37 10.32
C GLY A 107 10.95 -22.36 10.55
N GLY A 108 10.82 -21.62 11.65
CA GLY A 108 11.70 -20.53 12.00
C GLY A 108 11.38 -19.94 13.36
N HIS A 109 12.05 -18.84 13.68
CA HIS A 109 11.89 -18.09 14.91
C HIS A 109 11.65 -16.62 14.59
N TYR A 110 10.73 -15.99 15.33
CA TYR A 110 10.43 -14.58 15.19
C TYR A 110 11.00 -13.85 16.39
N THR A 111 11.75 -12.78 16.14
CA THR A 111 12.23 -11.84 17.16
C THR A 111 11.74 -10.45 16.84
N ALA A 112 11.61 -9.59 17.85
CA ALA A 112 11.18 -8.22 17.65
C ALA A 112 12.17 -7.23 18.26
N PHE A 113 12.44 -6.16 17.53
CA PHE A 113 13.17 -5.00 18.03
C PHE A 113 12.16 -3.87 18.19
N VAL A 114 11.99 -3.35 19.40
CA VAL A 114 11.02 -2.30 19.70
C VAL A 114 11.73 -1.12 20.34
N ARG A 115 11.42 0.08 19.86
CA ARG A 115 11.96 1.31 20.40
C ARG A 115 11.13 1.77 21.60
N THR A 116 11.67 1.57 22.78
CA THR A 116 11.16 2.08 24.07
C THR A 116 11.87 3.40 24.40
N GLY A 117 11.13 4.47 24.69
CA GLY A 117 11.72 5.80 24.87
C GLY A 117 12.71 5.96 26.04
N SER A 118 13.21 7.20 26.21
CA SER A 118 14.03 7.73 27.33
C SER A 118 15.40 7.10 27.63
N ARG A 119 15.81 6.01 26.97
CA ARG A 119 17.11 5.36 27.25
C ARG A 119 18.20 5.74 26.24
N PRO A 120 19.50 5.73 26.65
CA PRO A 120 20.62 5.99 25.74
C PRO A 120 20.73 4.96 24.60
N ASN A 121 20.22 3.74 24.79
CA ASN A 121 19.85 2.82 23.72
C ASN A 121 18.35 2.52 23.84
N PRO A 122 17.49 3.08 22.97
CA PRO A 122 16.05 2.93 23.11
C PRO A 122 15.55 1.58 22.58
N TRP A 123 16.39 0.75 21.96
CA TRP A 123 15.96 -0.52 21.37
C TRP A 123 15.98 -1.67 22.39
N ALA A 124 14.81 -2.27 22.58
CA ALA A 124 14.63 -3.54 23.29
C ALA A 124 14.54 -4.68 22.26
N HIS A 125 15.15 -5.82 22.58
CA HIS A 125 15.02 -7.07 21.82
C HIS A 125 14.11 -8.02 22.60
N LEU A 126 13.03 -8.47 21.95
CA LEU A 126 11.98 -9.32 22.50
C LEU A 126 11.94 -10.66 21.75
#